data_AF-A0A0D9NSX7-F1
#
_entry.id   AF-A0A0D9NSX7-F1
#
_cell.length_a   1.000
_cell.length_b   1.000
_cell.length_c   1.000
_cell.angle_alpha   90.00
_cell.angle_beta   90.00
_cell.angle_gamma   90.00
#
_symmetry.space_group_name_H-M   'P 1'
#
loop_
_entity.id
_entity.type
_entity.pdbx_description
1 polymer ?
#
loop_
_entity_poly.entity_id
_entity_poly.type
_entity_poly.pdbx_seq_one_letter_code
_entity_poly.pdbx_strand_id
1 'polypeptide(L)' 'MKTSLALVLGAAASIVTAGIVITPIMDDQIVPRMGDDCAFGVVTPQGCGPKRN' A
#
# COMPACT_ATOMS: atom_id res chain seq x y z
N MET A 1 28.50 23.77 -2.78
CA MET A 1 28.34 22.75 -1.71
C MET A 1 27.02 22.89 -0.95
N LYS A 2 26.54 24.11 -0.65
CA LYS A 2 25.29 24.34 0.13
C LYS A 2 23.99 24.00 -0.63
N THR A 3 24.00 24.16 -1.95
CA THR A 3 22.86 23.93 -2.85
C THR A 3 22.53 22.44 -3.03
N SER A 4 23.52 21.57 -2.97
CA SER A 4 23.36 20.12 -3.14
C SER A 4 22.55 19.49 -2.01
N LEU A 5 22.75 19.96 -0.77
CA LEU A 5 22.02 19.44 0.39
C LEU A 5 20.52 19.80 0.32
N ALA A 6 20.20 21.04 -0.05
CA ALA A 6 18.82 21.48 -0.21
C ALA A 6 18.06 20.69 -1.31
N LEU A 7 18.73 20.37 -2.41
CA LEU A 7 18.20 19.52 -3.49
C LEU A 7 17.91 18.09 -3.02
N VAL A 8 18.84 17.49 -2.26
CA VAL A 8 18.67 16.13 -1.73
C VAL A 8 17.53 16.07 -0.71
N LEU A 9 17.43 17.03 0.20
CA LEU A 9 16.32 17.09 1.16
C LEU A 9 14.97 17.35 0.47
N GLY A 10 14.94 18.22 -0.54
CA GLY A 10 13.73 18.49 -1.33
C GLY A 10 13.23 17.24 -2.07
N ALA A 11 14.15 16.49 -2.69
CA ALA A 11 13.82 15.23 -3.36
C ALA A 11 13.31 14.17 -2.38
N ALA A 12 13.95 14.00 -1.22
CA ALA A 12 13.51 13.05 -0.20
C ALA A 12 12.10 13.38 0.33
N ALA A 13 11.80 14.67 0.55
CA ALA A 13 10.47 15.11 0.97
C ALA A 13 9.38 14.81 -0.06
N SER A 14 9.67 14.93 -1.37
CA SER A 14 8.70 14.63 -2.44
C SER A 14 8.34 13.14 -2.58
N ILE A 15 9.19 12.23 -2.10
CA ILE A 15 8.91 10.78 -2.15
C ILE A 15 7.97 10.38 -1.01
N VAL A 16 8.12 11.01 0.17
CA VAL A 16 7.26 10.75 1.34
C VAL A 16 5.83 11.25 1.11
N THR A 17 5.64 12.28 0.29
CA THR A 17 4.30 12.80 -0.06
C THR A 17 3.62 12.05 -1.19
N ALA A 18 4.30 11.13 -1.88
CA ALA A 18 3.64 10.18 -2.77
C ALA A 18 2.83 9.21 -1.90
N GLY A 19 1.59 9.60 -1.60
CA GLY A 19 0.65 8.77 -0.87
C GLY A 19 0.55 7.42 -1.57
N ILE A 20 0.86 6.35 -0.86
CA ILE A 20 0.59 5.00 -1.32
C ILE A 20 -0.92 4.93 -1.56
N VAL A 21 -1.34 4.86 -2.82
CA VAL A 21 -2.74 4.66 -3.17
C VAL A 21 -3.06 3.21 -2.82
N ILE A 22 -3.56 3.00 -1.61
CA ILE A 22 -4.09 1.71 -1.20
C ILE A 22 -5.46 1.61 -1.84
N THR A 23 -5.57 0.85 -2.93
CA THR A 23 -6.87 0.52 -3.52
C THR A 23 -7.68 -0.27 -2.49
N PRO A 24 -8.84 0.24 -2.05
CA PRO A 24 -9.63 -0.45 -1.05
C PRO A 24 -10.20 -1.74 -1.65
N ILE A 25 -10.21 -2.81 -0.85
CA ILE A 25 -10.79 -4.09 -1.24
C ILE A 25 -12.31 -4.00 -1.06
N MET A 26 -13.03 -4.16 -2.17
CA MET A 26 -14.49 -4.19 -2.20
C MET A 26 -15.01 -5.60 -1.93
N ASP A 27 -16.26 -5.73 -1.48
CA ASP A 27 -16.85 -7.02 -1.09
C ASP A 27 -16.96 -8.03 -2.24
N ASP A 28 -17.15 -7.54 -3.46
CA ASP A 28 -17.20 -8.35 -4.69
C ASP A 28 -15.83 -8.87 -5.14
N GLN A 29 -14.74 -8.38 -4.53
CA GLN A 29 -13.37 -8.80 -4.82
C GLN A 29 -12.87 -9.89 -3.87
N ILE A 30 -13.64 -10.23 -2.83
CA ILE A 30 -13.26 -11.21 -1.81
C ILE A 30 -13.62 -12.61 -2.29
N VAL A 31 -12.64 -13.51 -2.27
CA VAL A 31 -12.86 -14.93 -2.57
C VAL A 31 -12.80 -15.78 -1.31
N PRO A 32 -13.44 -16.98 -1.30
CA PRO A 32 -13.33 -17.91 -0.19
C PRO A 32 -11.86 -18.24 0.12
N ARG A 33 -11.51 -18.30 1.41
CA ARG A 33 -10.16 -18.67 1.84
C ARG A 33 -9.93 -20.16 1.73
N MET A 34 -8.70 -20.56 1.43
CA MET A 34 -8.25 -21.94 1.42
C MET A 34 -7.25 -22.15 2.56
N GLY A 35 -7.69 -22.70 3.69
CA GLY A 35 -6.81 -22.89 4.87
C GLY A 35 -6.42 -21.57 5.55
N ASP A 36 -5.15 -21.45 5.96
CA ASP A 36 -4.60 -20.32 6.73
C ASP A 36 -4.14 -19.13 5.86
N ASP A 37 -4.68 -19.02 4.65
CA ASP A 37 -4.39 -17.89 3.77
C ASP A 37 -4.82 -16.57 4.45
N CYS A 38 -3.91 -15.59 4.43
CA CYS A 38 -4.16 -14.21 4.86
C CYS A 38 -4.51 -14.01 6.35
N ALA A 39 -3.64 -14.43 7.27
CA ALA A 39 -3.83 -14.31 8.73
C ALA A 39 -4.36 -12.96 9.24
N PHE A 40 -3.99 -11.83 8.60
CA PHE A 40 -4.37 -10.48 9.03
C PHE A 40 -5.15 -9.68 7.97
N GLY A 41 -5.71 -10.35 6.95
CA GLY A 41 -6.38 -9.68 5.82
C GLY A 41 -7.45 -10.54 5.18
N VAL A 42 -7.94 -10.13 4.01
CA VAL A 42 -8.85 -10.89 3.16
C VAL A 42 -8.12 -11.36 1.90
N VAL A 43 -8.58 -12.49 1.36
CA VAL A 43 -8.05 -13.05 0.11
C VAL A 43 -8.82 -12.45 -1.07
N THR A 44 -8.08 -11.99 -2.06
CA THR A 44 -8.58 -11.55 -3.36
C THR A 44 -7.85 -12.31 -4.46
N PRO A 45 -8.34 -12.33 -5.72
CA PRO A 45 -7.59 -12.91 -6.84
C PRO A 45 -6.22 -12.25 -7.08
N GLN A 46 -6.03 -11.01 -6.62
CA GLN A 46 -4.76 -10.27 -6.71
C GLN A 46 -3.79 -10.60 -5.57
N GLY A 47 -4.23 -11.37 -4.57
CA GLY A 47 -3.47 -11.72 -3.38
C GLY A 47 -4.13 -11.25 -2.09
N CYS A 48 -3.29 -10.99 -1.09
CA CYS A 48 -3.70 -10.75 0.28
C CYS A 48 -3.68 -9.26 0.64
N GLY A 49 -4.71 -8.78 1.33
CA GLY A 49 -4.68 -7.40 1.82
C GLY A 49 -5.72 -7.08 2.90
N PRO A 50 -5.58 -5.96 3.61
CA PRO A 50 -6.53 -5.54 4.61
C PRO A 50 -7.81 -4.98 3.95
N LYS A 51 -8.99 -5.43 4.38
CA LYS A 51 -10.25 -4.74 4.06
C LYS A 51 -10.32 -3.45 4.87
N ARG A 52 -10.42 -2.30 4.19
CA ARG A 52 -10.56 -0.97 4.82
C ARG A 52 -11.98 -0.48 4.56
N ASN A 53 -12.66 0.02 5.60
CA ASN A 53 -13.99 0.62 5.52
C ASN A 53 -13.97 1.94 4.72
#